data_AF-A0A8S0RY30-F1
#
_entry.id   AF-A0A8S0RY30-F1
#
_cell.length_a   1.000
_cell.length_b   1.000
_cell.length_c   1.000
_cell.angle_alpha   90.00
_cell.angle_beta   90.00
_cell.angle_gamma   90.00
#
_symmetry.space_group_name_H-M   'P 1'
#
loop_
_entity.id
_entity.type
_entity.pdbx_description
1 polymer ?
#
loop_
_entity_poly.entity_id
_entity_poly.type
_entity_poly.pdbx_seq_one_letter_code
_entity_poly.pdbx_strand_id
1 'polypeptide(L)'
;MEQPVNNVHSFINYFSNTFLTLFVFFCSGVSTLHAIFISITSLYFVFWSDLFSDYHSAELITFRNSPVSTFALGVSVGYFISDLGMICWLYPSLGGVEYVIHHSLSAIAVSYSMLTGEGQLYTFMVLISEVTTPEINMRWYLDIAGLKRSNAYLINGIVIFFAWLVMRMHTFGYLLVYCVPSALATMNLIWFGKILKGIIKTIAKKQ
;
A
#
# COMPACT_ATOMS: atom_id res chain seq x y z
N MET A 1 10.59 51.94 -22.17
CA MET A 1 10.91 51.06 -23.31
C MET A 1 10.80 49.64 -22.76
N GLU A 2 9.57 49.13 -22.66
CA GLU A 2 9.32 47.75 -22.21
C GLU A 2 9.77 46.79 -23.31
N GLN A 3 10.64 45.85 -22.95
CA GLN A 3 11.05 44.80 -23.87
C GLN A 3 9.87 43.85 -24.11
N PRO A 4 9.66 43.36 -25.35
CA PRO A 4 8.62 42.38 -25.62
C PRO A 4 9.04 41.07 -24.94
N VAL A 5 8.40 40.75 -23.82
CA VAL A 5 8.48 39.41 -23.23
C VAL A 5 8.02 38.42 -24.29
N ASN A 6 8.89 37.48 -24.67
CA ASN A 6 8.71 36.55 -25.78
C ASN A 6 7.38 35.77 -25.67
N ASN A 7 6.33 36.27 -26.34
CA ASN A 7 4.98 35.69 -26.36
C ASN A 7 4.96 34.21 -26.76
N VAL A 8 5.90 33.76 -27.58
CA VAL A 8 6.02 32.35 -28.01
C VAL A 8 6.46 31.45 -26.86
N HIS A 9 7.44 31.86 -26.05
CA HIS A 9 7.88 31.08 -24.88
C HIS A 9 6.78 31.02 -23.80
N SER A 10 6.08 32.13 -23.57
CA SER A 10 4.94 32.15 -22.65
C SER A 10 3.79 31.25 -23.13
N PHE A 11 3.50 31.27 -24.44
CA PHE A 11 2.46 30.43 -25.03
C PHE A 11 2.82 28.93 -24.99
N ILE A 12 4.05 28.56 -25.33
CA ILE A 12 4.55 27.17 -25.25
C ILE A 12 4.50 26.67 -23.80
N ASN A 13 4.94 27.49 -22.84
CA ASN A 13 4.89 27.13 -21.42
C ASN A 13 3.44 26.98 -20.93
N TYR A 14 2.54 27.89 -21.32
CA TYR A 14 1.13 27.81 -20.97
C TYR A 14 0.46 26.55 -21.54
N PHE A 15 0.72 26.24 -22.82
CA PHE A 15 0.18 25.05 -23.48
C PHE A 15 0.73 23.76 -22.86
N SER A 16 2.04 23.70 -22.63
CA SER A 16 2.71 22.58 -21.95
C SER A 16 2.14 22.33 -20.54
N ASN A 17 1.98 23.39 -19.75
CA ASN A 17 1.41 23.29 -18.41
C ASN A 17 -0.06 22.84 -18.43
N THR A 18 -0.84 23.30 -19.43
CA THR A 18 -2.25 22.91 -19.58
C THR A 18 -2.37 21.44 -19.99
N PHE A 19 -1.57 20.99 -20.96
CA PHE A 19 -1.52 19.60 -21.39
C PHE A 19 -1.08 18.67 -20.25
N LEU A 20 -0.02 19.03 -19.54
CA LEU A 20 0.46 18.28 -18.38
C LEU A 20 -0.61 18.17 -17.30
N THR A 21 -1.30 19.27 -16.98
CA THR A 21 -2.38 19.27 -15.99
C THR A 21 -3.55 18.37 -16.42
N LEU A 22 -3.94 18.41 -17.69
CA LEU A 22 -4.99 17.55 -18.23
C LEU A 22 -4.60 16.07 -18.21
N PHE A 23 -3.35 15.77 -18.55
CA PHE A 23 -2.81 14.42 -18.50
C PHE A 23 -2.81 13.87 -17.07
N VAL A 24 -2.30 14.64 -16.09
CA VAL A 24 -2.33 14.27 -14.67
C VAL A 24 -3.78 14.10 -14.18
N PHE A 25 -4.69 14.99 -14.58
CA PHE A 25 -6.12 14.86 -14.25
C PHE A 25 -6.72 13.53 -14.72
N PHE A 26 -6.44 13.13 -15.96
CA PHE A 26 -6.90 11.86 -16.51
C PHE A 26 -6.28 10.66 -15.77
N CYS A 27 -4.98 10.70 -15.51
CA CYS A 27 -4.29 9.66 -14.74
C CYS A 27 -4.85 9.53 -13.32
N SER A 28 -5.11 10.63 -12.62
CA SER A 28 -5.76 10.63 -11.30
C SER A 28 -7.17 10.03 -11.37
N GLY A 29 -7.90 10.21 -12.48
CA GLY A 29 -9.19 9.57 -12.70
C GLY A 29 -9.07 8.05 -12.82
N VAL A 30 -8.15 7.55 -13.65
CA VAL A 30 -7.87 6.11 -13.82
C VAL A 30 -7.40 5.48 -12.49
N SER A 31 -6.51 6.18 -11.78
CA SER A 31 -6.02 5.81 -10.46
C SER A 31 -7.15 5.65 -9.44
N THR A 32 -8.07 6.61 -9.39
CA THR A 32 -9.25 6.56 -8.51
C THR A 32 -10.15 5.37 -8.84
N LEU A 33 -10.40 5.10 -10.12
CA LEU A 33 -11.21 3.95 -10.55
C LEU A 33 -10.58 2.62 -10.15
N HIS A 34 -9.27 2.47 -10.40
CA HIS A 34 -8.52 1.28 -9.99
C HIS A 34 -8.61 1.07 -8.48
N ALA A 35 -8.32 2.13 -7.72
CA ALA A 35 -8.30 2.08 -6.27
C ALA A 35 -9.67 1.69 -5.68
N ILE A 36 -10.76 2.24 -6.20
CA ILE A 36 -12.12 1.86 -5.78
C ILE A 36 -12.38 0.37 -6.09
N PHE A 37 -12.07 -0.05 -7.32
CA PHE A 37 -12.25 -1.44 -7.74
C PHE A 37 -11.49 -2.43 -6.85
N ILE A 38 -10.19 -2.19 -6.63
CA ILE A 38 -9.36 -3.12 -5.87
C ILE A 38 -9.67 -3.07 -4.38
N SER A 39 -10.04 -1.92 -3.82
CA SER A 39 -10.42 -1.81 -2.41
C SER A 39 -11.69 -2.61 -2.12
N ILE A 40 -12.72 -2.46 -2.96
CA ILE A 40 -13.98 -3.22 -2.82
C ILE A 40 -13.72 -4.72 -2.98
N THR A 41 -12.95 -5.08 -4.00
CA THR A 41 -12.62 -6.49 -4.27
C THR A 41 -11.82 -7.10 -3.13
N SER A 42 -10.85 -6.36 -2.58
CA SER A 42 -10.05 -6.78 -1.42
C SER A 42 -10.92 -6.97 -0.18
N LEU A 43 -11.80 -6.02 0.12
CA LEU A 43 -12.73 -6.13 1.26
C LEU A 43 -13.63 -7.35 1.14
N TYR A 44 -14.17 -7.60 -0.07
CA TYR A 44 -14.98 -8.79 -0.34
C TYR A 44 -14.19 -10.07 -0.09
N PHE A 45 -12.99 -10.19 -0.66
CA PHE A 45 -12.18 -11.39 -0.50
C PHE A 45 -11.73 -11.63 0.96
N VAL A 46 -11.34 -10.58 1.68
CA VAL A 46 -10.82 -10.69 3.04
C VAL A 46 -11.94 -11.01 4.05
N PHE A 47 -13.12 -10.40 3.93
CA PHE A 47 -14.15 -10.46 4.98
C PHE A 47 -15.38 -11.30 4.63
N TRP A 48 -15.73 -11.43 3.35
CA TRP A 48 -16.99 -12.06 2.93
C TRP A 48 -16.82 -13.33 2.10
N SER A 49 -15.68 -13.52 1.44
CA SER A 49 -15.46 -14.67 0.58
C SER A 49 -15.13 -15.93 1.39
N ASP A 50 -15.67 -17.06 0.96
CA ASP A 50 -15.32 -18.37 1.51
C ASP A 50 -13.89 -18.81 1.15
N LEU A 51 -13.23 -18.16 0.19
CA LEU A 51 -11.90 -18.50 -0.33
C LEU A 51 -10.82 -18.59 0.76
N PHE A 52 -10.89 -17.70 1.75
CA PHE A 52 -9.94 -17.62 2.85
C PHE A 52 -10.56 -18.00 4.19
N SER A 53 -11.73 -18.66 4.20
CA SER A 53 -12.39 -19.11 5.43
C SER A 53 -11.75 -20.38 6.01
N ASP A 54 -11.73 -20.52 7.34
CA ASP A 54 -11.15 -21.68 8.02
C ASP A 54 -12.06 -22.93 8.01
N TYR A 55 -13.27 -22.82 7.46
CA TYR A 55 -14.32 -23.83 7.63
C TYR A 55 -14.17 -25.08 6.73
N HIS A 56 -13.46 -25.02 5.59
CA HIS A 56 -13.64 -26.01 4.52
C HIS A 56 -12.40 -26.63 3.86
N SER A 57 -11.17 -26.30 4.26
CA SER A 57 -9.99 -26.76 3.49
C SER A 57 -8.76 -27.08 4.34
N ALA A 58 -8.12 -28.21 4.03
CA ALA A 58 -6.89 -28.71 4.67
C ALA A 58 -5.62 -27.94 4.24
N GLU A 59 -5.70 -27.13 3.19
CA GLU A 59 -4.58 -26.35 2.65
C GLU A 59 -4.35 -25.07 3.47
N LEU A 60 -3.07 -24.68 3.63
CA LEU A 60 -2.70 -23.44 4.31
C LEU A 60 -3.33 -22.24 3.61
N ILE A 61 -3.86 -21.29 4.38
CA ILE A 61 -4.53 -20.09 3.85
C ILE A 61 -3.66 -19.28 2.88
N THR A 62 -2.33 -19.41 2.96
CA THR A 62 -1.36 -18.75 2.08
C THR A 62 -1.28 -19.35 0.68
N PHE A 63 -1.67 -20.59 0.46
CA PHE A 63 -1.59 -21.23 -0.87
C PHE A 63 -2.91 -21.17 -1.64
N ARG A 64 -3.98 -20.70 -0.98
CA ARG A 64 -5.32 -20.63 -1.56
C ARG A 64 -5.43 -19.47 -2.53
N ASN A 65 -5.96 -19.76 -3.71
CA ASN A 65 -6.26 -18.79 -4.75
C ASN A 65 -7.46 -19.26 -5.60
N SER A 66 -8.00 -18.35 -6.41
CA SER A 66 -9.06 -18.63 -7.36
C SER A 66 -8.79 -17.88 -8.68
N PRO A 67 -9.36 -18.30 -9.82
CA PRO A 67 -9.22 -17.55 -11.07
C PRO A 67 -9.69 -16.10 -10.96
N VAL A 68 -10.74 -15.84 -10.17
CA VAL A 68 -11.30 -14.49 -9.97
C VAL A 68 -10.36 -13.62 -9.13
N SER A 69 -9.79 -14.18 -8.06
CA SER A 69 -8.82 -13.45 -7.22
C SER A 69 -7.52 -13.17 -7.99
N THR A 70 -7.00 -14.14 -8.72
CA THR A 70 -5.83 -13.95 -9.60
C THR A 70 -6.09 -12.93 -10.70
N PHE A 71 -7.29 -12.94 -11.30
CA PHE A 71 -7.70 -11.91 -12.26
C PHE A 71 -7.70 -10.50 -11.65
N ALA A 72 -8.27 -10.34 -10.46
CA ALA A 72 -8.29 -9.05 -9.75
C ALA A 72 -6.87 -8.54 -9.48
N LEU A 73 -5.96 -9.42 -9.02
CA LEU A 73 -4.55 -9.06 -8.84
C LEU A 73 -3.89 -8.70 -10.18
N GLY A 74 -4.22 -9.37 -11.27
CA GLY A 74 -3.71 -9.04 -12.61
C GLY A 74 -4.11 -7.66 -13.10
N VAL A 75 -5.34 -7.22 -12.81
CA VAL A 75 -5.77 -5.83 -13.05
C VAL A 75 -4.89 -4.86 -12.26
N SER A 76 -4.59 -5.16 -10.98
CA SER A 76 -3.70 -4.34 -10.15
C SER A 76 -2.25 -4.32 -10.62
N VAL A 77 -1.71 -5.45 -11.08
CA VAL A 77 -0.35 -5.51 -11.65
C VAL A 77 -0.25 -4.59 -12.87
N GLY A 78 -1.21 -4.70 -13.79
CA GLY A 78 -1.25 -3.84 -14.98
C GLY A 78 -1.32 -2.35 -14.61
N TYR A 79 -2.16 -2.01 -13.62
CA TYR A 79 -2.26 -0.64 -13.12
C TYR A 79 -0.95 -0.16 -12.49
N PHE A 80 -0.34 -0.91 -11.56
CA PHE A 80 0.89 -0.49 -10.89
C PHE A 80 2.08 -0.34 -11.85
N ILE A 81 2.16 -1.16 -12.89
CA ILE A 81 3.16 -0.98 -13.95
C ILE A 81 2.92 0.32 -14.72
N SER A 82 1.65 0.59 -15.09
CA SER A 82 1.29 1.83 -15.76
C SER A 82 1.59 3.05 -14.89
N ASP A 83 1.28 3.00 -13.61
CA ASP A 83 1.48 4.09 -12.65
C ASP A 83 2.97 4.35 -12.41
N LEU A 84 3.77 3.27 -12.26
CA LEU A 84 5.23 3.37 -12.17
C LEU A 84 5.84 3.99 -13.44
N GLY A 85 5.37 3.60 -14.62
CA GLY A 85 5.79 4.21 -15.88
C GLY A 85 5.49 5.71 -15.93
N MET A 86 4.32 6.11 -15.44
CA MET A 86 3.87 7.49 -15.37
C MET A 86 4.72 8.31 -14.38
N ILE A 87 4.98 7.77 -13.19
CA ILE A 87 5.86 8.35 -12.18
C ILE A 87 7.27 8.56 -12.73
N CYS A 88 7.83 7.56 -13.41
CA CYS A 88 9.16 7.66 -14.02
C CYS A 88 9.20 8.70 -15.15
N TRP A 89 8.15 8.76 -15.98
CA TRP A 89 8.07 9.71 -17.10
C TRP A 89 7.98 11.17 -16.63
N LEU A 90 7.23 11.42 -15.56
CA LEU A 90 7.04 12.76 -14.99
C LEU A 90 7.94 13.04 -13.78
N TYR A 91 8.90 12.17 -13.46
CA TYR A 91 9.81 12.37 -12.33
C TYR A 91 10.64 13.66 -12.52
N PRO A 92 10.78 14.54 -11.52
CA PRO A 92 10.31 14.44 -10.11
C PRO A 92 9.00 15.20 -9.82
N SER A 93 8.22 15.58 -10.84
CA SER A 93 7.07 16.49 -10.69
C SER A 93 5.86 15.89 -9.96
N LEU A 94 5.70 14.56 -9.97
CA LEU A 94 4.58 13.86 -9.33
C LEU A 94 4.85 13.44 -7.88
N GLY A 95 6.12 13.31 -7.49
CA GLY A 95 6.49 12.76 -6.19
C GLY A 95 7.98 12.48 -6.05
N GLY A 96 8.42 12.27 -4.81
CA GLY A 96 9.80 11.92 -4.50
C GLY A 96 10.13 10.45 -4.74
N VAL A 97 11.39 10.07 -4.47
CA VAL A 97 11.91 8.69 -4.60
C VAL A 97 11.07 7.66 -3.83
N GLU A 98 10.44 8.07 -2.73
CA GLU A 98 9.54 7.21 -1.94
C GLU A 98 8.39 6.62 -2.78
N TYR A 99 7.84 7.39 -3.72
CA TYR A 99 6.75 6.92 -4.60
C TYR A 99 7.25 5.86 -5.57
N VAL A 100 8.45 6.06 -6.13
CA VAL A 100 9.08 5.10 -7.04
C VAL A 100 9.34 3.78 -6.31
N ILE A 101 9.91 3.84 -5.10
CA ILE A 101 10.19 2.66 -4.28
C ILE A 101 8.89 1.94 -3.90
N HIS A 102 7.88 2.69 -3.43
CA HIS A 102 6.59 2.14 -3.05
C HIS A 102 5.92 1.39 -4.22
N HIS A 103 5.76 2.04 -5.38
CA HIS A 103 5.10 1.43 -6.53
C HIS A 103 5.90 0.26 -7.12
N SER A 104 7.23 0.33 -7.08
CA SER A 104 8.08 -0.79 -7.50
C SER A 104 7.90 -2.01 -6.59
N LEU A 105 7.96 -1.80 -5.27
CA LEU A 105 7.80 -2.87 -4.29
C LEU A 105 6.40 -3.49 -4.37
N SER A 106 5.36 -2.64 -4.45
CA SER A 106 3.97 -3.09 -4.62
C SER A 106 3.78 -3.86 -5.92
N ALA A 107 4.29 -3.36 -7.05
CA ALA A 107 4.20 -4.06 -8.33
C ALA A 107 4.85 -5.44 -8.26
N ILE A 108 6.04 -5.57 -7.66
CA ILE A 108 6.74 -6.84 -7.50
C ILE A 108 5.94 -7.79 -6.59
N ALA A 109 5.50 -7.32 -5.42
CA ALA A 109 4.79 -8.13 -4.44
C ALA A 109 3.44 -8.64 -4.97
N VAL A 110 2.67 -7.78 -5.63
CA VAL A 110 1.38 -8.15 -6.22
C VAL A 110 1.58 -9.08 -7.43
N SER A 111 2.61 -8.83 -8.26
CA SER A 111 2.96 -9.72 -9.38
C SER A 111 3.35 -11.11 -8.90
N TYR A 112 4.16 -11.19 -7.84
CA TYR A 112 4.54 -12.47 -7.24
C TYR A 112 3.30 -13.25 -6.81
N SER A 113 2.40 -12.63 -6.03
CA SER A 113 1.18 -13.28 -5.54
C SER A 113 0.22 -13.70 -6.66
N MET A 114 0.13 -12.91 -7.73
CA MET A 114 -0.63 -13.26 -8.92
C MET A 114 -0.04 -14.47 -9.66
N LEU A 115 1.28 -14.49 -9.86
CA LEU A 115 1.96 -15.51 -10.68
C LEU A 115 2.09 -16.86 -9.97
N THR A 116 2.35 -16.86 -8.66
CA THR A 116 2.50 -18.10 -7.89
C THR A 116 1.19 -18.60 -7.32
N GLY A 117 0.17 -17.74 -7.20
CA GLY A 117 -1.05 -18.06 -6.48
C GLY A 117 -0.88 -18.07 -4.96
N GLU A 118 0.29 -17.65 -4.46
CA GLU A 118 0.62 -17.67 -3.04
C GLU A 118 0.44 -16.29 -2.40
N GLY A 119 0.13 -16.26 -1.11
CA GLY A 119 0.03 -15.04 -0.30
C GLY A 119 -1.15 -14.12 -0.64
N GLN A 120 -2.11 -14.57 -1.47
CA GLN A 120 -3.18 -13.70 -1.99
C GLN A 120 -4.00 -13.01 -0.89
N LEU A 121 -4.29 -13.69 0.22
CA LEU A 121 -4.98 -13.08 1.36
C LEU A 121 -4.25 -11.84 1.88
N TYR A 122 -2.95 -11.96 2.13
CA TYR A 122 -2.13 -10.86 2.63
C TYR A 122 -1.99 -9.74 1.60
N THR A 123 -1.89 -10.10 0.32
CA THR A 123 -1.89 -9.12 -0.77
C THR A 123 -3.20 -8.34 -0.80
N PHE A 124 -4.37 -8.99 -0.67
CA PHE A 124 -5.64 -8.28 -0.56
C PHE A 124 -5.75 -7.44 0.71
N MET A 125 -5.27 -7.93 1.87
CA MET A 125 -5.23 -7.14 3.10
C MET A 125 -4.44 -5.84 2.92
N VAL A 126 -3.29 -5.90 2.23
CA VAL A 126 -2.49 -4.72 1.90
C VAL A 126 -3.23 -3.84 0.90
N LEU A 127 -3.82 -4.41 -0.17
CA LEU A 127 -4.52 -3.65 -1.20
C LEU A 127 -5.78 -2.91 -0.73
N ILE A 128 -6.31 -3.20 0.47
CA ILE A 128 -7.31 -2.34 1.11
C ILE A 128 -6.77 -0.90 1.30
N SER A 129 -5.46 -0.71 1.46
CA SER A 129 -4.87 0.62 1.63
C SER A 129 -5.03 1.52 0.40
N GLU A 130 -5.29 0.95 -0.78
CA GLU A 130 -5.56 1.72 -1.99
C GLU A 130 -6.80 2.61 -1.85
N VAL A 131 -7.66 2.38 -0.85
CA VAL A 131 -8.80 3.26 -0.54
C VAL A 131 -8.38 4.70 -0.22
N THR A 132 -7.11 4.91 0.15
CA THR A 132 -6.55 6.25 0.37
C THR A 132 -6.26 7.01 -0.93
N THR A 133 -6.06 6.31 -2.05
CA THR A 133 -5.71 6.89 -3.35
C THR A 133 -6.78 7.86 -3.90
N PRO A 134 -8.09 7.53 -3.89
CA PRO A 134 -9.17 8.47 -4.24
C PRO A 134 -9.19 9.72 -3.36
N GLU A 135 -8.82 9.59 -2.08
CA GLU A 135 -8.81 10.71 -1.14
C GLU A 135 -7.65 11.67 -1.46
N ILE A 136 -6.47 11.15 -1.78
CA ILE A 136 -5.33 11.94 -2.23
C ILE A 136 -5.64 12.64 -3.57
N ASN A 137 -6.23 11.93 -4.53
CA ASN A 137 -6.65 12.52 -5.81
C ASN A 137 -7.71 13.62 -5.61
N MET A 138 -8.70 13.40 -4.72
CA MET A 138 -9.68 14.41 -4.36
C MET A 138 -9.04 15.65 -3.74
N ARG A 139 -8.04 15.47 -2.88
CA ARG A 139 -7.29 16.59 -2.30
C ARG A 139 -6.57 17.42 -3.38
N TRP A 140 -5.96 16.74 -4.34
CA TRP A 140 -5.32 17.39 -5.48
C TRP A 140 -6.33 18.15 -6.34
N TYR A 141 -7.50 17.56 -6.65
CA TYR A 141 -8.57 18.27 -7.37
C TYR A 141 -9.05 19.53 -6.63
N LEU A 142 -9.20 19.46 -5.30
CA LEU A 142 -9.57 20.61 -4.48
C LEU A 142 -8.48 21.70 -4.46
N ASP A 143 -7.20 21.30 -4.49
CA ASP A 143 -6.06 22.24 -4.59
C ASP A 143 -6.11 23.00 -5.92
N ILE A 144 -6.18 22.28 -7.04
CA ILE A 144 -6.24 22.86 -8.39
C ILE A 144 -7.47 23.76 -8.56
N ALA A 145 -8.60 23.43 -7.93
CA ALA A 145 -9.80 24.26 -7.92
C ALA A 145 -9.68 25.53 -7.03
N GLY A 146 -8.57 25.74 -6.33
CA GLY A 146 -8.36 26.88 -5.42
C GLY A 146 -9.12 26.75 -4.09
N LEU A 147 -9.58 25.56 -3.73
CA LEU A 147 -10.49 25.31 -2.61
C LEU A 147 -9.79 24.90 -1.30
N LYS A 148 -8.51 25.25 -1.10
CA LYS A 148 -7.74 24.89 0.12
C LYS A 148 -8.36 25.39 1.44
N ARG A 149 -9.13 26.47 1.38
CA ARG A 149 -9.78 27.10 2.55
C ARG A 149 -11.19 26.55 2.81
N SER A 150 -11.67 25.60 2.01
CA SER A 150 -13.00 25.04 2.15
C SER A 150 -13.08 23.98 3.25
N ASN A 151 -14.27 23.79 3.81
CA ASN A 151 -14.55 22.68 4.73
C ASN A 151 -14.32 21.31 4.05
N ALA A 152 -14.55 21.20 2.74
CA ALA A 152 -14.30 19.96 1.99
C ALA A 152 -12.81 19.55 2.04
N TYR A 153 -11.89 20.52 1.88
CA TYR A 153 -10.45 20.26 1.96
C TYR A 153 -10.02 19.85 3.38
N LEU A 154 -10.63 20.45 4.42
CA LEU A 154 -10.39 20.06 5.81
C LEU A 154 -10.90 18.64 6.10
N ILE A 155 -12.14 18.34 5.72
CA ILE A 155 -12.76 17.02 5.94
C ILE A 155 -11.94 15.95 5.22
N ASN A 156 -11.59 16.16 3.94
CA ASN A 156 -10.73 15.23 3.19
C ASN A 156 -9.40 14.97 3.94
N GLY A 157 -8.77 16.00 4.50
CA GLY A 157 -7.56 15.83 5.31
C GLY A 157 -7.74 15.03 6.59
N ILE A 158 -8.88 15.21 7.27
CA ILE A 158 -9.22 14.42 8.47
C ILE A 158 -9.44 12.95 8.08
N VAL A 159 -10.15 12.69 6.99
CA VAL A 159 -10.39 11.32 6.51
C VAL A 159 -9.07 10.63 6.17
N ILE A 160 -8.19 11.26 5.39
CA ILE A 160 -6.85 10.72 5.06
C ILE A 160 -6.06 10.37 6.33
N PHE A 161 -6.08 11.25 7.33
CA PHE A 161 -5.37 11.02 8.60
C PHE A 161 -5.88 9.77 9.33
N PHE A 162 -7.21 9.61 9.43
CA PHE A 162 -7.80 8.44 10.10
C PHE A 162 -7.66 7.17 9.28
N ALA A 163 -7.82 7.23 7.95
CA ALA A 163 -7.59 6.10 7.06
C ALA A 163 -6.15 5.58 7.19
N TRP A 164 -5.18 6.50 7.18
CA TRP A 164 -3.77 6.18 7.41
C TRP A 164 -3.51 5.55 8.79
N LEU A 165 -4.15 6.09 9.84
CA LEU A 165 -4.01 5.57 11.20
C LEU A 165 -4.55 4.14 11.32
N VAL A 166 -5.74 3.87 10.80
CA VAL A 166 -6.39 2.55 10.87
C VAL A 166 -5.56 1.49 10.15
N MET A 167 -5.08 1.80 8.94
CA MET A 167 -4.27 0.85 8.15
C MET A 167 -2.96 0.49 8.85
N ARG A 168 -2.28 1.46 9.48
CA ARG A 168 -1.04 1.18 10.24
C ARG A 168 -1.26 0.45 11.56
N MET A 169 -2.38 0.68 12.23
CA MET A 169 -2.70 -0.04 13.47
C MET A 169 -2.90 -1.54 13.21
N HIS A 170 -3.44 -1.92 12.05
CA HIS A 170 -3.58 -3.31 11.65
C HIS A 170 -2.22 -4.00 11.45
N THR A 171 -1.31 -3.37 10.70
CA THR A 171 0.07 -3.87 10.51
C THR A 171 0.85 -3.94 11.83
N PHE A 172 0.67 -2.95 12.71
CA PHE A 172 1.33 -2.92 14.02
C PHE A 172 0.80 -4.00 14.96
N GLY A 173 -0.51 -4.31 14.89
CA GLY A 173 -1.12 -5.42 15.63
C GLY A 173 -0.46 -6.76 15.30
N TYR A 174 -0.23 -7.05 14.02
CA TYR A 174 0.48 -8.27 13.60
C TYR A 174 1.93 -8.30 14.08
N LEU A 175 2.66 -7.17 13.98
CA LEU A 175 4.03 -7.07 14.50
C LEU A 175 4.08 -7.38 16.00
N LEU A 176 3.15 -6.82 16.78
CA LEU A 176 3.09 -7.07 18.23
C LEU A 176 2.76 -8.54 18.54
N VAL A 177 1.79 -9.12 17.83
CA VAL A 177 1.35 -10.51 18.05
C VAL A 177 2.44 -11.52 17.70
N TYR A 178 3.30 -11.25 16.70
CA TYR A 178 4.34 -12.20 16.31
C TYR A 178 5.72 -11.89 16.90
N CYS A 179 6.16 -10.63 16.94
CA CYS A 179 7.48 -10.29 17.45
C CYS A 179 7.57 -10.36 18.98
N VAL A 180 6.53 -9.94 19.71
CA VAL A 180 6.59 -9.89 21.19
C VAL A 180 6.63 -11.29 21.80
N PRO A 181 5.76 -12.26 21.43
CA PRO A 181 5.85 -13.62 21.95
C PRO A 181 7.15 -14.32 21.54
N SER A 182 7.65 -14.08 20.33
CA SER A 182 8.92 -14.65 19.86
C SER A 182 10.13 -14.15 20.67
N ALA A 183 10.16 -12.84 20.95
CA ALA A 183 11.19 -12.24 21.81
C ALA A 183 11.12 -12.79 23.25
N LEU A 184 9.90 -12.91 23.79
CA LEU A 184 9.67 -13.45 25.14
C LEU A 184 10.07 -14.93 25.24
N ALA A 185 9.73 -15.73 24.23
CA ALA A 185 10.13 -17.15 24.14
C ALA A 185 11.66 -17.30 24.10
N THR A 186 12.34 -16.48 23.30
CA THR A 186 13.80 -16.46 23.21
C THR A 186 14.44 -16.12 24.55
N MET A 187 13.93 -15.10 25.23
CA MET A 187 14.40 -14.73 26.58
C MET A 187 14.20 -15.87 27.59
N ASN A 188 13.04 -16.52 27.56
CA ASN A 188 12.73 -17.64 28.46
C ASN A 188 13.67 -18.84 28.23
N LEU A 189 14.00 -19.17 26.98
CA LEU A 189 14.96 -20.23 26.65
C LEU A 189 16.37 -19.92 27.19
N ILE A 190 16.83 -18.68 27.08
CA ILE A 190 18.14 -18.25 27.61
C ILE A 190 18.17 -18.42 29.13
N TRP A 191 17.13 -17.98 29.83
CA TRP A 191 17.04 -18.11 31.29
C TRP A 191 16.95 -19.57 31.74
N PHE A 192 16.16 -20.39 31.04
CA PHE A 192 16.06 -21.82 31.32
C PHE A 192 17.42 -22.52 31.15
N GLY A 193 18.18 -22.16 30.11
CA GLY A 193 19.55 -22.65 29.91
C GLY A 193 20.50 -22.25 31.04
N LYS A 194 20.38 -21.05 31.60
CA LYS A 194 21.15 -20.61 32.78
C LYS A 194 20.80 -21.42 34.03
N ILE A 195 19.51 -21.69 34.25
CA ILE A 195 19.03 -22.52 35.38
C ILE A 195 19.58 -23.94 35.28
N LEU A 196 19.47 -24.59 34.10
CA LEU A 196 20.02 -25.93 33.87
C LEU A 196 21.53 -25.99 34.15
N LYS A 197 22.29 -25.02 33.64
CA LYS A 197 23.73 -24.92 33.91
C LYS A 197 24.03 -24.76 35.41
N GLY A 198 23.17 -24.04 36.14
CA GLY A 198 23.25 -23.92 37.60
C GLY A 198 23.06 -25.27 38.30
N ILE A 199 22.03 -26.03 37.91
CA ILE A 199 21.74 -27.36 38.46
C ILE A 199 22.89 -28.33 38.21
N ILE A 200 23.41 -28.39 36.97
CA ILE A 200 24.54 -29.27 36.62
C ILE A 200 25.76 -28.96 37.48
N LYS A 201 26.08 -27.67 37.68
CA LYS A 201 27.19 -27.26 38.56
C LYS A 201 26.98 -27.69 40.01
N THR A 202 25.76 -27.62 40.52
CA THR A 202 25.44 -28.04 41.89
C THR A 202 25.58 -29.56 42.05
N ILE A 203 25.14 -30.34 41.08
CA ILE A 203 25.27 -31.80 41.09
C ILE A 203 26.74 -32.22 40.97
N ALA A 204 27.49 -31.61 40.05
CA ALA A 204 28.91 -31.92 39.82
C ALA A 204 29.83 -31.59 41.01
N LYS A 205 29.45 -30.64 41.87
CA LYS A 205 30.18 -30.34 43.12
C LYS A 205 29.85 -31.28 44.28
N LYS A 206 28.80 -32.09 44.14
CA LYS A 206 28.29 -33.00 45.18
C LYS A 206 28.81 -34.44 45.00
N GLN A 207 29.51 -34.72 43.90
CA GLN A 207 30.36 -35.90 43.69
C GLN A 207 31.80 -35.55 44.03
#